data_AF-A0A8H7XIR2-F1
#
_entry.id   AF-A0A8H7XIR2-F1
#
_cell.length_a   1.000
_cell.length_b   1.000
_cell.length_c   1.000
_cell.angle_alpha   90.00
_cell.angle_beta   90.00
_cell.angle_gamma   90.00
#
_symmetry.space_group_name_H-M   'P 1'
#
loop_
_entity.id
_entity.type
_entity.pdbx_description
1 polymer ?
#
loop_
_entity_poly.entity_id
_entity_poly.type
_entity_poly.pdbx_seq_one_letter_code
_entity_poly.pdbx_strand_id
1 'polypeptide(L)'
;MKSNKFYYAILFSVTFLILSSFSRGAGCPPSGPLLPRPRTLRSSPAIKNATQNITDLFNQGLSGEFKVPWVVPNVSFSIAVVSLDTPNSKTPLWEYHHLASGDINDTKSVDGDSQYLIGSISKLFTDLILLTTGLRLDDPVTKYLPELVSGDSPVRWENITLGSLGDHLAGIPPTYGYPEIYDLVPFYELLGFPKLPESAWPKCGILDLNPGCTRQQLLENMKNIHPVSAPSLQPIYSSHSFTILSYALQNATGQNYTQLLQDLILAPLNMTNTGVSPGDDEKAVIPPVENSWGADYGDNAPGGGLFSTTHDLSVLLLETVSPNPTLLTRSQINAWLKPNSMTSDLKTLVGLPWEIYRAETLTPAHPHTIDIYTKSGGAFGYASILGVVEQYGLGFVILTAGGKGVEAQNALEGTLMRGLMPVVEEVTRLEASTYVGNYTNDSNEVEASLRVAIDDGPGLRLTELARNGSDMFDAFRVLWDTQPVGLGNLTGEFRLYPTDVTKEVVDDGKMFVEEDWRMIWDTSVAKPDSELPQWEELEEFL
;
A
#
# COMPACT_ATOMS: atom_id res chain seq x y z
N MET A 1 26.00 21.87 24.74
CA MET A 1 25.45 22.25 23.41
C MET A 1 25.73 21.11 22.43
N LYS A 2 24.77 20.73 21.59
CA LYS A 2 25.06 20.01 20.34
C LYS A 2 25.37 21.06 19.28
N SER A 3 26.44 20.89 18.50
CA SER A 3 26.72 21.78 17.37
C SER A 3 26.00 21.21 16.15
N ASN A 4 24.85 21.80 15.81
CA ASN A 4 24.12 21.51 14.58
C ASN A 4 24.32 22.70 13.63
N LYS A 5 25.08 22.50 12.55
CA LYS A 5 25.29 23.53 11.52
C LYS A 5 24.09 23.55 10.57
N PHE A 6 23.28 24.61 10.62
CA PHE A 6 22.19 24.83 9.68
C PHE A 6 22.69 25.57 8.44
N TYR A 7 22.58 24.95 7.27
CA TYR A 7 22.82 25.60 5.97
C TYR A 7 21.48 25.85 5.29
N TYR A 8 21.18 27.12 4.99
CA TYR A 8 19.95 27.51 4.30
C TYR A 8 20.21 27.82 2.82
N ALA A 9 19.69 26.99 1.93
CA ALA A 9 19.64 27.25 0.49
C ALA A 9 18.25 27.78 0.09
N ILE A 10 18.16 29.06 -0.31
CA ILE A 10 16.91 29.65 -0.80
C ILE A 10 16.79 29.38 -2.31
N LEU A 11 16.09 28.30 -2.66
CA LEU A 11 15.66 27.99 -4.03
C LEU A 11 14.21 28.46 -4.23
N PHE A 12 14.03 29.55 -4.98
CA PHE A 12 12.71 30.01 -5.42
C PHE A 12 12.15 29.08 -6.51
N SER A 13 11.53 27.96 -6.12
CA SER A 13 10.69 27.13 -6.99
C SER A 13 9.21 27.43 -6.75
N VAL A 14 8.66 28.37 -7.53
CA VAL A 14 7.22 28.68 -7.52
C VAL A 14 6.43 27.51 -8.08
N THR A 15 6.07 26.57 -7.20
CA THR A 15 5.29 25.39 -7.54
C THR A 15 3.82 25.68 -7.25
N PHE A 16 3.04 25.96 -8.29
CA PHE A 16 1.60 26.22 -8.15
C PHE A 16 0.85 24.94 -7.72
N LEU A 17 0.23 24.99 -6.55
CA LEU A 17 -0.83 24.07 -6.13
C LEU A 17 -2.02 24.92 -5.68
N ILE A 18 -3.08 24.92 -6.48
CA ILE A 18 -4.34 25.62 -6.21
C ILE A 18 -5.41 24.56 -5.93
N LEU A 19 -5.63 24.23 -4.66
CA LEU A 19 -6.75 23.38 -4.21
C LEU A 19 -7.30 23.90 -2.89
N SER A 20 -8.62 23.80 -2.72
CA SER A 20 -9.37 24.32 -1.58
C SER A 20 -9.38 23.36 -0.38
N SER A 21 -9.21 23.92 0.82
CA SER A 21 -9.11 23.17 2.08
C SER A 21 -10.45 22.80 2.70
N PHE A 22 -10.48 21.72 3.49
CA PHE A 22 -11.62 21.35 4.34
C PHE A 22 -11.17 20.95 5.75
N SER A 23 -12.09 21.12 6.72
CA SER A 23 -11.92 20.93 8.16
C SER A 23 -11.07 22.00 8.88
N ARG A 24 -11.31 22.17 10.19
CA ARG A 24 -10.67 23.19 11.04
C ARG A 24 -9.57 22.55 11.89
N GLY A 25 -8.31 22.96 11.71
CA GLY A 25 -7.27 22.67 12.70
C GLY A 25 -5.83 22.75 12.17
N ALA A 26 -5.62 22.42 10.90
CA ALA A 26 -4.33 22.45 10.24
C ALA A 26 -4.46 23.06 8.84
N GLY A 27 -3.35 23.57 8.30
CA GLY A 27 -3.25 23.90 6.88
C GLY A 27 -3.12 22.65 5.99
N CYS A 28 -2.80 22.82 4.72
CA CYS A 28 -2.55 21.71 3.78
C CYS A 28 -1.14 21.09 3.97
N PRO A 29 -0.99 19.92 4.66
CA PRO A 29 0.30 19.25 4.75
C PRO A 29 0.73 18.63 3.41
N PRO A 30 2.03 18.33 3.22
CA PRO A 30 2.47 17.54 2.08
C PRO A 30 2.10 16.06 2.27
N SER A 31 1.78 15.35 1.19
CA SER A 31 1.60 13.89 1.24
C SER A 31 2.92 13.19 1.55
N GLY A 32 2.93 12.29 2.54
CA GLY A 32 4.11 11.57 3.00
C GLY A 32 4.31 11.68 4.51
N PRO A 33 5.53 11.45 5.03
CA PRO A 33 5.83 11.59 6.45
C PRO A 33 5.62 13.03 6.93
N LEU A 34 4.68 13.22 7.86
CA LEU A 34 4.43 14.54 8.45
C LEU A 34 5.47 14.90 9.53
N LEU A 35 6.09 13.89 10.13
CA LEU A 35 7.19 13.95 11.09
C LEU A 35 8.22 12.87 10.72
N PRO A 36 9.48 12.94 11.22
CA PRO A 36 10.46 11.89 11.01
C PRO A 36 9.93 10.53 11.47
N ARG A 37 10.01 9.51 10.60
CA ARG A 37 9.53 8.15 10.93
C ARG A 37 10.19 7.63 12.21
N PRO A 38 9.41 7.05 13.15
CA PRO A 38 9.92 6.59 14.43
C PRO A 38 10.94 5.45 14.27
N ARG A 39 11.94 5.45 15.14
CA ARG A 39 13.08 4.51 15.17
C ARG A 39 13.17 3.73 16.47
N THR A 40 12.15 3.81 17.34
CA THR A 40 12.14 3.14 18.64
C THR A 40 10.85 2.35 18.96
N LEU A 41 9.93 2.20 18.00
CA LEU A 41 8.62 1.55 18.20
C LEU A 41 8.72 0.18 18.91
N ARG A 42 9.62 -0.71 18.46
CA ARG A 42 9.84 -2.05 19.03
C ARG A 42 10.41 -2.00 20.45
N SER A 43 11.15 -0.93 20.78
CA SER A 43 11.65 -0.71 22.14
C SER A 43 10.60 -0.08 23.07
N SER A 44 9.68 0.71 22.51
CA SER A 44 8.76 1.60 23.23
C SER A 44 7.85 0.86 24.23
N PRO A 45 7.80 1.28 25.51
CA PRO A 45 6.84 0.77 26.48
C PRO A 45 5.37 1.03 26.07
N ALA A 46 5.10 2.11 25.35
CA ALA A 46 3.75 2.46 24.91
C ALA A 46 3.25 1.47 23.84
N ILE A 47 4.09 1.16 22.84
CA ILE A 47 3.77 0.16 21.81
C ILE A 47 3.59 -1.22 22.44
N LYS A 48 4.48 -1.64 23.35
CA LYS A 48 4.35 -2.93 24.07
C LYS A 48 3.03 -3.06 24.83
N ASN A 49 2.58 -1.98 25.46
CA ASN A 49 1.28 -1.92 26.13
C ASN A 49 0.13 -1.98 25.12
N ALA A 50 0.22 -1.25 24.00
CA ALA A 50 -0.78 -1.29 22.93
C ALA A 50 -0.92 -2.70 22.32
N THR A 51 0.20 -3.36 22.00
CA THR A 51 0.21 -4.72 21.48
C THR A 51 -0.29 -5.74 22.51
N GLN A 52 -0.02 -5.56 23.80
CA GLN A 52 -0.62 -6.41 24.84
C GLN A 52 -2.15 -6.22 24.91
N ASN A 53 -2.65 -4.99 24.85
CA ASN A 53 -4.09 -4.74 24.82
C ASN A 53 -4.77 -5.35 23.58
N ILE A 54 -4.08 -5.37 22.43
CA ILE A 54 -4.58 -6.03 21.19
C ILE A 54 -4.57 -7.56 21.35
N THR A 55 -3.48 -8.14 21.87
CA THR A 55 -3.39 -9.56 22.27
C THR A 55 -4.55 -9.95 23.20
N ASP A 56 -4.84 -9.14 24.22
CA ASP A 56 -5.89 -9.40 25.20
C ASP A 56 -7.29 -9.28 24.59
N LEU A 57 -7.53 -8.30 23.71
CA LEU A 57 -8.79 -8.18 22.95
C LEU A 57 -9.02 -9.38 22.02
N PHE A 58 -7.97 -9.89 21.35
CA PHE A 58 -8.07 -11.11 20.55
C PHE A 58 -8.34 -12.33 21.43
N ASN A 59 -7.65 -12.48 22.56
CA ASN A 59 -7.93 -13.55 23.53
C ASN A 59 -9.38 -13.52 24.04
N GLN A 60 -9.94 -12.33 24.31
CA GLN A 60 -11.36 -12.15 24.72
C GLN A 60 -12.37 -12.48 23.61
N GLY A 61 -12.02 -12.15 22.35
CA GLY A 61 -12.84 -12.53 21.18
C GLY A 61 -12.85 -14.04 20.95
N LEU A 62 -11.72 -14.72 21.21
CA LEU A 62 -11.58 -16.18 21.08
C LEU A 62 -12.17 -16.94 22.28
N SER A 63 -12.13 -16.37 23.49
CA SER A 63 -12.78 -16.93 24.70
C SER A 63 -14.31 -16.84 24.64
N GLY A 64 -14.85 -15.95 23.79
CA GLY A 64 -16.28 -15.71 23.63
C GLY A 64 -16.85 -14.67 24.59
N GLU A 65 -16.01 -13.85 25.24
CA GLU A 65 -16.45 -12.73 26.09
C GLU A 65 -17.23 -11.67 25.30
N PHE A 66 -16.95 -11.54 24.01
CA PHE A 66 -17.80 -10.82 23.06
C PHE A 66 -17.94 -11.59 21.73
N LYS A 67 -18.97 -11.24 20.95
CA LYS A 67 -19.25 -11.90 19.67
C LYS A 67 -18.33 -11.38 18.56
N VAL A 68 -17.44 -12.24 18.08
CA VAL A 68 -16.72 -12.06 16.81
C VAL A 68 -17.62 -12.37 15.58
N PRO A 69 -17.32 -11.84 14.38
CA PRO A 69 -18.14 -12.08 13.19
C PRO A 69 -17.93 -13.45 12.50
N TRP A 70 -16.92 -14.23 12.91
CA TRP A 70 -16.63 -15.58 12.41
C TRP A 70 -16.98 -16.68 13.42
N VAL A 71 -16.73 -17.94 13.06
CA VAL A 71 -16.87 -19.11 13.95
C VAL A 71 -15.48 -19.50 14.45
N VAL A 72 -15.17 -19.25 15.73
CA VAL A 72 -13.82 -19.44 16.30
C VAL A 72 -13.23 -20.84 16.05
N PRO A 73 -13.95 -21.96 16.28
CA PRO A 73 -13.45 -23.30 15.96
C PRO A 73 -13.12 -23.58 14.47
N ASN A 74 -13.42 -22.66 13.55
CA ASN A 74 -13.33 -22.84 12.11
C ASN A 74 -12.40 -21.85 11.39
N VAL A 75 -11.73 -20.92 12.08
CA VAL A 75 -10.84 -19.92 11.45
C VAL A 75 -9.50 -19.80 12.17
N SER A 76 -8.47 -20.43 11.61
CA SER A 76 -7.07 -20.24 12.01
C SER A 76 -6.54 -18.94 11.40
N PHE A 77 -5.69 -18.19 12.11
CA PHE A 77 -5.09 -16.96 11.58
C PHE A 77 -3.71 -16.63 12.17
N SER A 78 -2.93 -15.87 11.40
CA SER A 78 -1.61 -15.36 11.78
C SER A 78 -1.50 -13.89 11.43
N ILE A 79 -0.89 -13.11 12.33
CA ILE A 79 -0.74 -11.67 12.23
C ILE A 79 0.71 -11.31 12.54
N ALA A 80 1.32 -10.43 11.74
CA ALA A 80 2.62 -9.83 12.06
C ALA A 80 2.62 -8.32 11.73
N VAL A 81 3.39 -7.57 12.51
CA VAL A 81 3.63 -6.13 12.35
C VAL A 81 5.13 -5.88 12.34
N VAL A 82 5.61 -5.10 11.38
CA VAL A 82 7.02 -4.69 11.23
C VAL A 82 7.18 -3.17 11.24
N SER A 83 8.36 -2.72 11.60
CA SER A 83 8.75 -1.31 11.71
C SER A 83 10.20 -1.10 11.25
N LEU A 84 10.57 0.16 11.01
CA LEU A 84 11.95 0.56 10.73
C LEU A 84 13.00 0.27 11.83
N ASP A 85 12.58 -0.15 13.03
CA ASP A 85 13.44 -0.63 14.11
C ASP A 85 13.31 -2.14 14.39
N THR A 86 12.60 -2.85 13.51
CA THR A 86 12.73 -4.31 13.37
C THR A 86 14.08 -4.61 12.70
N PRO A 87 14.90 -5.54 13.23
CA PRO A 87 16.15 -5.95 12.58
C PRO A 87 15.91 -6.61 11.23
N ASN A 88 16.96 -6.80 10.43
CA ASN A 88 16.93 -7.60 9.18
C ASN A 88 16.78 -9.12 9.44
N SER A 89 16.07 -9.53 10.49
CA SER A 89 15.64 -10.91 10.74
C SER A 89 14.14 -11.02 10.43
N LYS A 90 13.67 -12.24 10.17
CA LYS A 90 12.22 -12.53 9.96
C LYS A 90 11.33 -12.14 11.17
N THR A 91 11.92 -11.82 12.32
CA THR A 91 11.27 -11.59 13.61
C THR A 91 10.53 -10.24 13.64
N PRO A 92 9.19 -10.21 13.74
CA PRO A 92 8.42 -8.96 13.72
C PRO A 92 8.70 -8.00 14.90
N LEU A 93 8.07 -6.82 14.86
CA LEU A 93 7.88 -5.95 16.03
C LEU A 93 6.89 -6.59 17.01
N TRP A 94 5.81 -7.19 16.48
CA TRP A 94 4.82 -7.97 17.21
C TRP A 94 4.13 -8.96 16.27
N GLU A 95 3.71 -10.09 16.81
CA GLU A 95 3.02 -11.17 16.09
C GLU A 95 1.96 -11.82 16.99
N TYR A 96 0.94 -12.41 16.38
CA TYR A 96 -0.12 -13.13 17.07
C TYR A 96 -0.67 -14.26 16.18
N HIS A 97 -0.83 -15.45 16.75
CA HIS A 97 -1.24 -16.65 16.04
C HIS A 97 -2.39 -17.35 16.76
N HIS A 98 -3.38 -17.80 15.99
CA HIS A 98 -4.49 -18.63 16.46
C HIS A 98 -4.64 -19.86 15.55
N LEU A 99 -4.52 -21.04 16.14
CA LEU A 99 -4.91 -22.31 15.54
C LEU A 99 -6.35 -22.62 15.95
N ALA A 100 -7.25 -22.77 14.98
CA ALA A 100 -8.62 -23.17 15.24
C ALA A 100 -8.69 -24.66 15.64
N SER A 101 -9.58 -24.99 16.57
CA SER A 101 -9.71 -26.35 17.11
C SER A 101 -10.26 -27.40 16.12
N GLY A 102 -10.60 -26.99 14.89
CA GLY A 102 -11.04 -27.85 13.80
C GLY A 102 -10.07 -27.95 12.63
N ASP A 103 -8.87 -27.36 12.69
CA ASP A 103 -7.86 -27.48 11.62
C ASP A 103 -7.56 -28.97 11.33
N ILE A 104 -7.51 -29.36 10.05
CA ILE A 104 -7.73 -30.76 9.64
C ILE A 104 -6.46 -31.57 9.34
N ASN A 105 -5.27 -30.97 9.39
CA ASN A 105 -4.03 -31.58 8.89
C ASN A 105 -3.03 -32.04 9.97
N ASP A 106 -3.52 -32.40 11.16
CA ASP A 106 -2.67 -32.70 12.34
C ASP A 106 -1.72 -31.56 12.77
N THR A 107 -1.89 -30.34 12.23
CA THR A 107 -1.12 -29.12 12.50
C THR A 107 -1.19 -28.76 13.99
N LYS A 108 -0.05 -28.88 14.70
CA LYS A 108 -0.01 -28.87 16.18
C LYS A 108 0.18 -27.49 16.80
N SER A 109 0.58 -26.53 15.97
CA SER A 109 0.88 -25.14 16.33
C SER A 109 0.82 -24.31 15.05
N VAL A 110 0.47 -23.04 15.20
CA VAL A 110 0.57 -22.03 14.14
C VAL A 110 1.53 -20.94 14.63
N ASP A 111 2.42 -20.51 13.75
CA ASP A 111 3.52 -19.59 14.01
C ASP A 111 3.87 -18.74 12.77
N GLY A 112 4.95 -17.96 12.85
CA GLY A 112 5.41 -17.08 11.78
C GLY A 112 5.82 -17.79 10.48
N ASP A 113 6.18 -19.08 10.51
CA ASP A 113 6.59 -19.87 9.35
C ASP A 113 5.52 -20.88 8.86
N SER A 114 4.32 -20.81 9.44
CA SER A 114 3.13 -21.55 9.01
C SER A 114 2.55 -20.97 7.70
N GLN A 115 2.18 -21.85 6.76
CA GLN A 115 1.83 -21.47 5.39
C GLN A 115 0.32 -21.31 5.17
N TYR A 116 -0.03 -20.29 4.38
CA TYR A 116 -1.38 -19.99 3.92
C TYR A 116 -1.37 -19.71 2.41
N LEU A 117 -2.48 -19.95 1.72
CA LEU A 117 -2.70 -19.38 0.39
C LEU A 117 -2.95 -17.87 0.52
N ILE A 118 -2.19 -17.06 -0.22
CA ILE A 118 -2.22 -15.59 -0.11
C ILE A 118 -3.02 -14.91 -1.22
N GLY A 119 -3.68 -15.69 -2.08
CA GLY A 119 -4.58 -15.18 -3.12
C GLY A 119 -3.95 -14.04 -3.92
N SER A 120 -4.73 -12.97 -4.14
CA SER A 120 -4.29 -11.79 -4.90
C SER A 120 -3.15 -10.94 -4.29
N ILE A 121 -2.57 -11.29 -3.14
CA ILE A 121 -1.25 -10.75 -2.73
C ILE A 121 -0.17 -11.20 -3.74
N SER A 122 -0.36 -12.33 -4.43
CA SER A 122 0.46 -12.80 -5.57
C SER A 122 0.72 -11.73 -6.64
N LYS A 123 -0.22 -10.78 -6.81
CA LYS A 123 -0.10 -9.69 -7.78
C LYS A 123 1.09 -8.77 -7.46
N LEU A 124 1.37 -8.50 -6.18
CA LEU A 124 2.54 -7.69 -5.76
C LEU A 124 3.86 -8.30 -6.23
N PHE A 125 4.00 -9.63 -6.17
CA PHE A 125 5.19 -10.34 -6.64
C PHE A 125 5.35 -10.22 -8.16
N THR A 126 4.25 -10.28 -8.92
CA THR A 126 4.28 -10.13 -10.38
C THR A 126 4.66 -8.71 -10.81
N ASP A 127 4.13 -7.69 -10.13
CA ASP A 127 4.50 -6.29 -10.41
C ASP A 127 5.94 -5.98 -9.96
N LEU A 128 6.45 -6.61 -8.90
CA LEU A 128 7.87 -6.53 -8.54
C LEU A 128 8.77 -7.21 -9.56
N ILE A 129 8.36 -8.34 -10.16
CA ILE A 129 9.08 -8.94 -11.31
C ILE A 129 9.11 -7.94 -12.49
N LEU A 130 7.98 -7.30 -12.82
CA LEU A 130 7.94 -6.27 -13.86
C LEU A 130 8.89 -5.10 -13.55
N LEU A 131 8.91 -4.60 -12.31
CA LEU A 131 9.77 -3.48 -11.90
C LEU A 131 11.26 -3.85 -11.85
N THR A 132 11.61 -5.07 -11.41
CA THR A 132 13.00 -5.54 -11.29
C THR A 132 13.62 -5.94 -12.64
N THR A 133 12.82 -6.39 -13.62
CA THR A 133 13.31 -6.64 -14.99
C THR A 133 13.74 -5.35 -15.73
N GLY A 134 13.36 -4.17 -15.26
CA GLY A 134 13.70 -2.89 -15.88
C GLY A 134 13.00 -2.63 -17.22
N LEU A 135 11.96 -3.41 -17.55
CA LEU A 135 11.10 -3.15 -18.71
C LEU A 135 10.30 -1.86 -18.52
N ARG A 136 9.83 -1.26 -19.62
CA ARG A 136 9.06 -0.01 -19.54
C ARG A 136 7.59 -0.31 -19.25
N LEU A 137 7.02 0.36 -18.26
CA LEU A 137 5.59 0.26 -17.95
C LEU A 137 4.67 0.80 -19.07
N ASP A 138 5.20 1.64 -19.97
CA ASP A 138 4.49 2.17 -21.14
C ASP A 138 4.71 1.36 -22.44
N ASP A 139 5.47 0.26 -22.40
CA ASP A 139 5.56 -0.65 -23.54
C ASP A 139 4.20 -1.34 -23.79
N PRO A 140 3.67 -1.33 -25.02
CA PRO A 140 2.42 -2.02 -25.34
C PRO A 140 2.62 -3.54 -25.26
N VAL A 141 1.65 -4.27 -24.70
CA VAL A 141 1.75 -5.72 -24.46
C VAL A 141 2.00 -6.51 -25.75
N THR A 142 1.48 -6.02 -26.89
CA THR A 142 1.69 -6.61 -28.23
C THR A 142 3.14 -6.55 -28.73
N LYS A 143 4.01 -5.75 -28.10
CA LYS A 143 5.48 -5.81 -28.30
C LYS A 143 6.06 -7.17 -27.90
N TYR A 144 5.46 -7.81 -26.90
CA TYR A 144 5.89 -9.09 -26.32
C TYR A 144 4.93 -10.23 -26.67
N LEU A 145 3.64 -9.94 -26.87
CA LEU A 145 2.59 -10.87 -27.26
C LEU A 145 1.97 -10.45 -28.61
N PRO A 146 2.73 -10.47 -29.73
CA PRO A 146 2.20 -10.11 -31.04
C PRO A 146 1.06 -11.02 -31.51
N GLU A 147 0.88 -12.21 -30.91
CA GLU A 147 -0.24 -13.10 -31.17
C GLU A 147 -1.60 -12.45 -30.89
N LEU A 148 -1.67 -11.48 -29.97
CA LEU A 148 -2.91 -10.77 -29.59
C LEU A 148 -3.39 -9.77 -30.65
N VAL A 149 -2.53 -9.37 -31.61
CA VAL A 149 -2.90 -8.43 -32.67
C VAL A 149 -3.87 -9.11 -33.65
N SER A 150 -5.13 -8.70 -33.61
CA SER A 150 -6.18 -9.17 -34.52
C SER A 150 -7.09 -8.01 -34.90
N GLY A 151 -7.29 -7.79 -36.21
CA GLY A 151 -8.09 -6.67 -36.73
C GLY A 151 -9.57 -6.73 -36.36
N ASP A 152 -10.07 -7.92 -36.02
CA ASP A 152 -11.46 -8.16 -35.60
C ASP A 152 -11.61 -8.20 -34.06
N SER A 153 -10.54 -7.97 -33.29
CA SER A 153 -10.61 -8.04 -31.82
C SER A 153 -11.42 -6.87 -31.23
N PRO A 154 -12.39 -7.12 -30.33
CA PRO A 154 -13.06 -6.04 -29.59
C PRO A 154 -12.11 -5.29 -28.64
N VAL A 155 -11.03 -5.92 -28.20
CA VAL A 155 -9.99 -5.30 -27.36
C VAL A 155 -8.86 -4.79 -28.25
N ARG A 156 -8.54 -3.51 -28.13
CA ARG A 156 -7.42 -2.87 -28.82
C ARG A 156 -6.11 -3.11 -28.06
N TRP A 157 -5.58 -4.33 -28.18
CA TRP A 157 -4.37 -4.79 -27.48
C TRP A 157 -3.13 -3.92 -27.74
N GLU A 158 -3.06 -3.18 -28.85
CA GLU A 158 -2.00 -2.21 -29.12
C GLU A 158 -1.99 -1.02 -28.13
N ASN A 159 -3.12 -0.73 -27.48
CA ASN A 159 -3.28 0.38 -26.53
C ASN A 159 -3.11 -0.06 -25.05
N ILE A 160 -2.93 -1.36 -24.79
CA ILE A 160 -2.75 -1.91 -23.44
C ILE A 160 -1.24 -2.05 -23.18
N THR A 161 -0.73 -1.39 -22.14
CA THR A 161 0.68 -1.44 -21.74
C THR A 161 0.94 -2.42 -20.59
N LEU A 162 2.20 -2.78 -20.36
CA LEU A 162 2.60 -3.63 -19.23
C LEU A 162 2.14 -3.07 -17.88
N GLY A 163 2.27 -1.75 -17.66
CA GLY A 163 1.77 -1.07 -16.46
C GLY A 163 0.25 -1.17 -16.32
N SER A 164 -0.50 -0.95 -17.41
CA SER A 164 -1.97 -1.00 -17.40
C SER A 164 -2.55 -2.38 -17.07
N LEU A 165 -1.78 -3.46 -17.25
CA LEU A 165 -2.17 -4.79 -16.82
C LEU A 165 -2.08 -4.92 -15.29
N GLY A 166 -1.00 -4.42 -14.70
CA GLY A 166 -0.76 -4.49 -13.26
C GLY A 166 -1.68 -3.58 -12.45
N ASP A 167 -1.79 -2.31 -12.82
CA ASP A 167 -2.63 -1.30 -12.12
C ASP A 167 -4.13 -1.37 -12.46
N HIS A 168 -4.56 -2.45 -13.13
CA HIS A 168 -5.93 -2.73 -13.51
C HIS A 168 -6.58 -1.74 -14.50
N LEU A 169 -5.79 -0.90 -15.20
CA LEU A 169 -6.29 0.02 -16.24
C LEU A 169 -6.47 -0.59 -17.63
N ALA A 170 -6.15 -1.87 -17.85
CA ALA A 170 -6.28 -2.54 -19.15
C ALA A 170 -7.73 -2.64 -19.68
N GLY A 171 -8.74 -2.51 -18.82
CA GLY A 171 -10.17 -2.50 -19.19
C GLY A 171 -10.76 -3.87 -19.59
N ILE A 172 -9.99 -4.95 -19.45
CA ILE A 172 -10.41 -6.32 -19.79
C ILE A 172 -11.18 -7.01 -18.63
N PRO A 173 -11.97 -8.08 -18.90
CA PRO A 173 -12.73 -8.79 -17.87
C PRO A 173 -11.89 -9.36 -16.72
N PRO A 174 -12.49 -9.58 -15.53
CA PRO A 174 -11.78 -10.11 -14.37
C PRO A 174 -11.27 -11.54 -14.58
N THR A 175 -12.11 -12.37 -15.20
CA THR A 175 -11.88 -13.76 -15.58
C THR A 175 -12.49 -14.04 -16.96
N TYR A 176 -11.96 -15.01 -17.70
CA TYR A 176 -12.58 -15.51 -18.91
C TYR A 176 -13.60 -16.61 -18.58
N GLY A 177 -14.83 -16.50 -19.09
CA GLY A 177 -15.83 -17.57 -18.98
C GLY A 177 -16.55 -17.70 -17.63
N TYR A 178 -16.18 -16.91 -16.62
CA TYR A 178 -16.72 -17.00 -15.25
C TYR A 178 -16.62 -18.41 -14.65
N PRO A 179 -15.40 -18.97 -14.44
CA PRO A 179 -15.20 -20.33 -13.93
C PRO A 179 -16.05 -20.65 -12.69
N GLU A 180 -16.08 -19.74 -11.72
CA GLU A 180 -16.80 -19.85 -10.44
C GLU A 180 -18.34 -19.84 -10.58
N ILE A 181 -18.89 -19.47 -11.74
CA ILE A 181 -20.35 -19.44 -11.97
C ILE A 181 -20.88 -20.80 -12.40
N TYR A 182 -20.04 -21.71 -12.92
CA TYR A 182 -20.48 -23.02 -13.43
C TYR A 182 -21.21 -23.85 -12.36
N ASP A 183 -20.65 -23.95 -11.16
CA ASP A 183 -21.25 -24.70 -10.03
C ASP A 183 -22.51 -24.04 -9.49
N LEU A 184 -22.67 -22.73 -9.74
CA LEU A 184 -23.84 -21.94 -9.38
C LEU A 184 -24.95 -21.98 -10.45
N VAL A 185 -24.72 -22.57 -11.64
CA VAL A 185 -25.73 -22.67 -12.71
C VAL A 185 -27.06 -23.28 -12.23
N PRO A 186 -27.10 -24.36 -11.43
CA PRO A 186 -28.36 -24.91 -10.92
C PRO A 186 -29.12 -23.92 -10.01
N PHE A 187 -28.40 -23.05 -9.30
CA PHE A 187 -28.98 -22.00 -8.45
C PHE A 187 -29.50 -20.82 -9.30
N TYR A 188 -28.77 -20.41 -10.34
CA TYR A 188 -29.26 -19.41 -11.29
C TYR A 188 -30.50 -19.92 -12.06
N GLU A 189 -30.53 -21.18 -12.51
CA GLU A 189 -31.72 -21.80 -13.11
C GLU A 189 -32.91 -21.84 -12.13
N LEU A 190 -32.68 -22.12 -10.83
CA LEU A 190 -33.70 -22.04 -9.79
C LEU A 190 -34.26 -20.62 -9.59
N LEU A 191 -33.41 -19.59 -9.74
CA LEU A 191 -33.81 -18.17 -9.71
C LEU A 191 -34.48 -17.70 -11.02
N GLY A 192 -34.65 -18.57 -12.01
CA GLY A 192 -35.33 -18.26 -13.27
C GLY A 192 -34.44 -17.68 -14.37
N PHE A 193 -33.11 -17.74 -14.23
CA PHE A 193 -32.19 -17.43 -15.34
C PHE A 193 -32.28 -18.51 -16.43
N PRO A 194 -32.02 -18.16 -17.71
CA PRO A 194 -32.07 -19.12 -18.80
C PRO A 194 -30.94 -20.15 -18.69
N LYS A 195 -31.28 -21.43 -18.87
CA LYS A 195 -30.31 -22.52 -19.02
C LYS A 195 -29.34 -22.23 -20.17
N LEU A 196 -28.05 -22.16 -19.86
CA LEU A 196 -27.00 -22.03 -20.86
C LEU A 196 -26.76 -23.38 -21.56
N PRO A 197 -26.63 -23.42 -22.90
CA PRO A 197 -26.23 -24.63 -23.61
C PRO A 197 -24.74 -24.91 -23.37
N GLU A 198 -24.33 -26.18 -23.46
CA GLU A 198 -22.91 -26.59 -23.31
C GLU A 198 -21.96 -25.80 -24.22
N SER A 199 -22.41 -25.45 -25.43
CA SER A 199 -21.65 -24.67 -26.41
C SER A 199 -21.46 -23.18 -26.08
N ALA A 200 -22.10 -22.66 -25.02
CA ALA A 200 -21.85 -21.31 -24.52
C ALA A 200 -20.64 -21.24 -23.59
N TRP A 201 -20.18 -22.37 -23.05
CA TRP A 201 -19.01 -22.41 -22.16
C TRP A 201 -17.70 -22.46 -22.94
N PRO A 202 -16.65 -21.78 -22.47
CA PRO A 202 -15.28 -22.01 -22.94
C PRO A 202 -14.87 -23.48 -22.86
N LYS A 203 -14.04 -23.89 -23.82
CA LYS A 203 -13.51 -25.26 -23.96
C LYS A 203 -12.36 -25.59 -22.99
N CYS A 204 -11.95 -24.63 -22.18
CA CYS A 204 -10.89 -24.72 -21.18
C CYS A 204 -11.09 -23.61 -20.13
N GLY A 205 -10.53 -23.80 -18.94
CA GLY A 205 -10.51 -22.79 -17.88
C GLY A 205 -11.81 -22.62 -17.08
N ILE A 206 -12.73 -23.60 -17.12
CA ILE A 206 -13.96 -23.62 -16.31
C ILE A 206 -13.84 -24.73 -15.24
N LEU A 207 -13.94 -24.34 -13.96
CA LEU A 207 -13.90 -25.26 -12.82
C LEU A 207 -14.95 -26.35 -12.96
N ASP A 208 -14.60 -27.57 -12.53
CA ASP A 208 -15.36 -28.83 -12.58
C ASP A 208 -15.99 -29.25 -13.94
N LEU A 209 -15.82 -28.44 -14.99
CA LEU A 209 -16.25 -28.73 -16.37
C LEU A 209 -15.09 -29.15 -17.27
N ASN A 210 -13.94 -28.47 -17.23
CA ASN A 210 -12.83 -28.73 -18.15
C ASN A 210 -11.43 -28.29 -17.64
N PRO A 211 -10.34 -28.84 -18.21
CA PRO A 211 -8.98 -28.46 -17.81
C PRO A 211 -8.66 -26.99 -18.06
N GLY A 212 -7.67 -26.46 -17.32
CA GLY A 212 -7.13 -25.11 -17.53
C GLY A 212 -6.67 -24.89 -18.98
N CYS A 213 -6.81 -23.65 -19.47
CA CYS A 213 -6.35 -23.28 -20.80
C CYS A 213 -4.81 -23.30 -20.89
N THR A 214 -4.28 -23.89 -21.97
CA THR A 214 -2.88 -23.66 -22.36
C THR A 214 -2.67 -22.21 -22.81
N ARG A 215 -1.43 -21.69 -22.74
CA ARG A 215 -1.03 -20.38 -23.29
C ARG A 215 -1.62 -20.09 -24.68
N GLN A 216 -1.58 -21.06 -25.60
CA GLN A 216 -2.15 -20.85 -26.93
C GLN A 216 -3.68 -20.67 -26.88
N GLN A 217 -4.39 -21.55 -26.16
CA GLN A 217 -5.86 -21.41 -26.02
C GLN A 217 -6.24 -20.10 -25.33
N LEU A 218 -5.51 -19.68 -24.28
CA LEU A 218 -5.79 -18.42 -23.59
C LEU A 218 -5.57 -17.22 -24.52
N LEU A 219 -4.49 -17.18 -25.30
CA LEU A 219 -4.25 -16.09 -26.25
C LEU A 219 -5.25 -16.07 -27.42
N GLU A 220 -5.70 -17.21 -27.94
CA GLU A 220 -6.80 -17.26 -28.92
C GLU A 220 -8.15 -16.82 -28.31
N ASN A 221 -8.43 -17.19 -27.06
CA ASN A 221 -9.59 -16.71 -26.32
C ASN A 221 -9.54 -15.18 -26.13
N MET A 222 -8.38 -14.62 -25.76
CA MET A 222 -8.19 -13.19 -25.52
C MET A 222 -8.37 -12.31 -26.77
N LYS A 223 -8.22 -12.86 -27.99
CA LYS A 223 -8.58 -12.13 -29.21
C LYS A 223 -10.09 -11.88 -29.34
N ASN A 224 -10.92 -12.66 -28.67
CA ASN A 224 -12.37 -12.68 -28.81
C ASN A 224 -13.13 -12.15 -27.58
N ILE A 225 -12.44 -11.74 -26.51
CA ILE A 225 -13.11 -11.10 -25.37
C ILE A 225 -13.63 -9.72 -25.71
N HIS A 226 -14.74 -9.32 -25.07
CA HIS A 226 -15.19 -7.95 -25.05
C HIS A 226 -14.53 -7.18 -23.90
N PRO A 227 -14.09 -5.93 -24.10
CA PRO A 227 -13.66 -5.06 -23.01
C PRO A 227 -14.84 -4.72 -22.08
N VAL A 228 -14.57 -4.61 -20.79
CA VAL A 228 -15.49 -4.04 -19.79
C VAL A 228 -15.43 -2.51 -19.82
N SER A 229 -14.26 -1.96 -20.15
CA SER A 229 -13.99 -0.53 -20.26
C SER A 229 -12.99 -0.25 -21.38
N ALA A 230 -12.96 0.97 -21.90
CA ALA A 230 -11.80 1.42 -22.66
C ALA A 230 -10.54 1.39 -21.77
N PRO A 231 -9.35 1.05 -22.32
CA PRO A 231 -8.09 1.14 -21.59
C PRO A 231 -7.86 2.54 -21.01
N SER A 232 -7.31 2.59 -19.79
CA SER A 232 -7.01 3.81 -19.02
C SER A 232 -8.22 4.71 -18.67
N LEU A 233 -9.46 4.27 -18.90
CA LEU A 233 -10.66 5.07 -18.54
C LEU A 233 -11.02 4.97 -17.04
N GLN A 234 -10.92 3.78 -16.46
CA GLN A 234 -11.22 3.48 -15.04
C GLN A 234 -10.58 2.13 -14.65
N PRO A 235 -10.23 1.91 -13.36
CA PRO A 235 -9.70 0.63 -12.91
C PRO A 235 -10.76 -0.47 -12.98
N ILE A 236 -10.44 -1.56 -13.68
CA ILE A 236 -11.23 -2.80 -13.76
C ILE A 236 -10.33 -3.95 -13.27
N TYR A 237 -10.59 -4.42 -12.05
CA TYR A 237 -9.83 -5.53 -11.46
C TYR A 237 -9.80 -6.75 -12.40
N SER A 238 -8.60 -7.30 -12.64
CA SER A 238 -8.44 -8.50 -13.43
C SER A 238 -7.26 -9.36 -13.03
N SER A 239 -7.52 -10.65 -12.84
CA SER A 239 -6.46 -11.67 -12.69
C SER A 239 -5.91 -12.11 -14.05
N HIS A 240 -6.71 -12.03 -15.12
CA HIS A 240 -6.23 -12.33 -16.47
C HIS A 240 -5.16 -11.34 -16.96
N SER A 241 -5.23 -10.08 -16.51
CA SER A 241 -4.16 -9.11 -16.77
C SER A 241 -2.80 -9.60 -16.26
N PHE A 242 -2.77 -10.29 -15.12
CA PHE A 242 -1.55 -10.81 -14.50
C PHE A 242 -1.00 -12.05 -15.21
N THR A 243 -1.86 -12.94 -15.71
CA THR A 243 -1.44 -14.04 -16.59
C THR A 243 -0.88 -13.53 -17.92
N ILE A 244 -1.52 -12.53 -18.52
CA ILE A 244 -1.06 -11.88 -19.76
C ILE A 244 0.29 -11.17 -19.53
N LEU A 245 0.43 -10.44 -18.42
CA LEU A 245 1.69 -9.81 -18.01
C LEU A 245 2.80 -10.85 -17.81
N SER A 246 2.50 -11.97 -17.16
CA SER A 246 3.43 -13.09 -17.00
C SER A 246 3.91 -13.68 -18.34
N TYR A 247 3.02 -13.92 -19.30
CA TYR A 247 3.44 -14.35 -20.65
C TYR A 247 4.27 -13.29 -21.39
N ALA A 248 3.98 -11.99 -21.19
CA ALA A 248 4.76 -10.91 -21.77
C ALA A 248 6.17 -10.83 -21.16
N LEU A 249 6.29 -10.96 -19.84
CA LEU A 249 7.55 -11.08 -19.10
C LEU A 249 8.36 -12.31 -19.54
N GLN A 250 7.69 -13.45 -19.75
CA GLN A 250 8.33 -14.66 -20.28
C GLN A 250 8.89 -14.45 -21.69
N ASN A 251 8.14 -13.81 -22.59
CA ASN A 251 8.62 -13.50 -23.93
C ASN A 251 9.71 -12.41 -23.94
N ALA A 252 9.74 -11.53 -22.94
CA ALA A 252 10.76 -10.48 -22.79
C ALA A 252 12.10 -11.01 -22.23
N THR A 253 12.05 -11.98 -21.31
CA THR A 253 13.22 -12.46 -20.54
C THR A 253 13.72 -13.84 -20.95
N GLY A 254 12.85 -14.68 -21.52
CA GLY A 254 13.11 -16.10 -21.77
C GLY A 254 12.94 -17.01 -20.53
N GLN A 255 12.59 -16.47 -19.36
CA GLN A 255 12.34 -17.22 -18.13
C GLN A 255 10.83 -17.38 -17.87
N ASN A 256 10.41 -18.50 -17.28
CA ASN A 256 9.01 -18.66 -16.85
C ASN A 256 8.73 -17.93 -15.52
N TYR A 257 7.45 -17.80 -15.15
CA TYR A 257 7.04 -17.10 -13.94
C TYR A 257 7.73 -17.61 -12.66
N THR A 258 7.79 -18.93 -12.46
CA THR A 258 8.41 -19.53 -11.27
C THR A 258 9.91 -19.26 -11.21
N GLN A 259 10.60 -19.21 -12.35
CA GLN A 259 12.01 -18.80 -12.44
C GLN A 259 12.18 -17.32 -12.09
N LEU A 260 11.37 -16.43 -12.69
CA LEU A 260 11.43 -14.98 -12.43
C LEU A 260 11.14 -14.67 -10.95
N LEU A 261 10.12 -15.31 -10.37
CA LEU A 261 9.77 -15.21 -8.96
C LEU A 261 10.94 -15.66 -8.05
N GLN A 262 11.54 -16.81 -8.36
CA GLN A 262 12.65 -17.36 -7.58
C GLN A 262 13.92 -16.50 -7.68
N ASP A 263 14.33 -16.15 -8.90
CA ASP A 263 15.62 -15.50 -9.18
C ASP A 263 15.63 -14.01 -8.81
N LEU A 264 14.51 -13.31 -9.02
CA LEU A 264 14.42 -11.85 -8.83
C LEU A 264 13.89 -11.45 -7.45
N ILE A 265 13.04 -12.26 -6.81
CA ILE A 265 12.35 -11.89 -5.56
C ILE A 265 12.72 -12.83 -4.40
N LEU A 266 12.42 -14.14 -4.52
CA LEU A 266 12.45 -15.04 -3.36
C LEU A 266 13.87 -15.39 -2.90
N ALA A 267 14.81 -15.65 -3.83
CA ALA A 267 16.20 -15.93 -3.46
C ALA A 267 16.94 -14.68 -2.92
N PRO A 268 16.84 -13.48 -3.53
CA PRO A 268 17.47 -12.28 -2.98
C PRO A 268 16.93 -11.88 -1.59
N LEU A 269 15.63 -12.03 -1.33
CA LEU A 269 15.01 -11.75 -0.02
C LEU A 269 15.05 -12.94 0.96
N ASN A 270 15.57 -14.11 0.56
CA ASN A 270 15.59 -15.34 1.36
C ASN A 270 14.19 -15.76 1.88
N MET A 271 13.16 -15.60 1.05
CA MET A 271 11.76 -15.96 1.32
C MET A 271 11.52 -17.45 1.06
N THR A 272 12.05 -18.27 1.97
CA THR A 272 12.15 -19.75 1.85
C THR A 272 10.85 -20.53 2.08
N ASN A 273 9.79 -19.89 2.58
CA ASN A 273 8.48 -20.50 2.82
C ASN A 273 7.38 -19.80 1.97
N THR A 274 7.78 -19.23 0.83
CA THR A 274 6.92 -18.61 -0.18
C THR A 274 7.10 -19.32 -1.51
N GLY A 275 6.04 -19.45 -2.31
CA GLY A 275 6.14 -20.08 -3.63
C GLY A 275 4.79 -20.25 -4.33
N VAL A 276 4.81 -20.90 -5.49
CA VAL A 276 3.59 -21.31 -6.20
C VAL A 276 2.99 -22.54 -5.52
N SER A 277 1.67 -22.57 -5.31
CA SER A 277 0.94 -23.72 -4.74
C SER A 277 1.25 -25.02 -5.52
N PRO A 278 1.35 -26.21 -4.89
CA PRO A 278 0.59 -26.66 -3.72
C PRO A 278 1.01 -26.08 -2.36
N GLY A 279 2.31 -25.94 -2.09
CA GLY A 279 2.84 -25.61 -0.75
C GLY A 279 3.50 -26.81 -0.06
N ASP A 280 3.67 -26.71 1.26
CA ASP A 280 4.27 -27.72 2.13
C ASP A 280 3.28 -28.15 3.22
N ASP A 281 2.71 -29.35 3.08
CA ASP A 281 1.65 -29.85 3.97
C ASP A 281 2.08 -29.93 5.44
N GLU A 282 3.36 -30.17 5.75
CA GLU A 282 3.86 -30.21 7.13
C GLU A 282 3.85 -28.83 7.83
N LYS A 283 3.64 -27.74 7.07
CA LYS A 283 3.52 -26.35 7.55
C LYS A 283 2.15 -25.73 7.27
N ALA A 284 1.25 -26.46 6.64
CA ALA A 284 -0.01 -25.93 6.15
C ALA A 284 -1.01 -25.66 7.28
N VAL A 285 -1.72 -24.54 7.17
CA VAL A 285 -2.89 -24.24 8.01
C VAL A 285 -4.13 -24.57 7.19
N ILE A 286 -4.79 -25.69 7.45
CA ILE A 286 -5.86 -26.23 6.58
C ILE A 286 -7.20 -26.25 7.33
N PRO A 287 -8.18 -25.44 6.91
CA PRO A 287 -9.37 -25.22 7.71
C PRO A 287 -10.42 -26.35 7.58
N PRO A 288 -11.36 -26.48 8.55
CA PRO A 288 -12.50 -27.42 8.50
C PRO A 288 -13.61 -27.00 7.52
N VAL A 289 -13.24 -26.48 6.35
CA VAL A 289 -14.15 -26.13 5.27
C VAL A 289 -13.57 -26.57 3.94
N GLU A 290 -14.44 -26.69 2.93
CA GLU A 290 -14.00 -26.82 1.54
C GLU A 290 -13.04 -25.67 1.19
N ASN A 291 -11.88 -26.03 0.65
CA ASN A 291 -10.76 -25.12 0.44
C ASN A 291 -9.91 -25.59 -0.76
N SER A 292 -8.92 -24.77 -1.13
CA SER A 292 -8.06 -24.96 -2.31
C SER A 292 -6.59 -25.25 -1.98
N TRP A 293 -6.28 -25.66 -0.75
CA TRP A 293 -4.92 -26.10 -0.42
C TRP A 293 -4.53 -27.30 -1.30
N GLY A 294 -3.26 -27.36 -1.71
CA GLY A 294 -2.75 -28.42 -2.60
C GLY A 294 -3.16 -28.30 -4.07
N ALA A 295 -3.95 -27.29 -4.47
CA ALA A 295 -4.35 -27.09 -5.87
C ALA A 295 -3.22 -26.50 -6.73
N ASP A 296 -3.04 -27.00 -7.95
CA ASP A 296 -2.19 -26.36 -8.95
C ASP A 296 -2.94 -25.21 -9.65
N TYR A 297 -2.47 -23.99 -9.44
CA TYR A 297 -3.05 -22.78 -10.06
C TYR A 297 -2.52 -22.52 -11.49
N GLY A 298 -1.43 -23.19 -11.91
CA GLY A 298 -0.82 -23.06 -13.23
C GLY A 298 -0.62 -21.61 -13.67
N ASP A 299 -1.12 -21.27 -14.86
CA ASP A 299 -1.01 -19.93 -15.44
C ASP A 299 -1.79 -18.83 -14.66
N ASN A 300 -2.60 -19.19 -13.64
CA ASN A 300 -3.19 -18.22 -12.70
C ASN A 300 -2.29 -17.92 -11.49
N ALA A 301 -1.15 -18.60 -11.32
CA ALA A 301 -0.19 -18.33 -10.23
C ALA A 301 0.22 -16.85 -10.08
N PRO A 302 0.48 -16.06 -11.15
CA PRO A 302 0.75 -14.62 -11.06
C PRO A 302 -0.44 -13.83 -10.52
N GLY A 303 -1.67 -14.25 -10.87
CA GLY A 303 -2.90 -13.59 -10.49
C GLY A 303 -3.35 -13.90 -9.05
N GLY A 304 -3.06 -15.09 -8.52
CA GLY A 304 -3.51 -15.46 -7.17
C GLY A 304 -3.06 -16.79 -6.58
N GLY A 305 -2.10 -17.51 -7.18
CA GLY A 305 -1.79 -18.90 -6.83
C GLY A 305 -0.53 -19.11 -5.99
N LEU A 306 -0.10 -18.11 -5.22
CA LEU A 306 1.01 -18.26 -4.28
C LEU A 306 0.56 -18.70 -2.88
N PHE A 307 1.45 -19.42 -2.19
CA PHE A 307 1.45 -19.57 -0.74
C PHE A 307 2.56 -18.71 -0.12
N SER A 308 2.40 -18.32 1.15
CA SER A 308 3.44 -17.64 1.94
C SER A 308 3.17 -17.75 3.44
N THR A 309 4.07 -17.18 4.25
CA THR A 309 3.98 -17.09 5.71
C THR A 309 4.01 -15.63 6.16
N THR A 310 3.68 -15.35 7.42
CA THR A 310 3.79 -13.98 7.95
C THR A 310 5.24 -13.53 8.11
N HIS A 311 6.18 -14.44 8.40
CA HIS A 311 7.62 -14.15 8.44
C HIS A 311 8.17 -13.73 7.07
N ASP A 312 7.83 -14.43 5.98
CA ASP A 312 8.33 -14.08 4.66
C ASP A 312 7.72 -12.77 4.15
N LEU A 313 6.41 -12.58 4.32
CA LEU A 313 5.74 -11.31 3.98
C LEU A 313 6.24 -10.14 4.85
N SER A 314 6.70 -10.40 6.08
CA SER A 314 7.39 -9.40 6.91
C SER A 314 8.72 -8.94 6.31
N VAL A 315 9.46 -9.81 5.60
CA VAL A 315 10.66 -9.39 4.85
C VAL A 315 10.29 -8.49 3.68
N LEU A 316 9.24 -8.84 2.92
CA LEU A 316 8.76 -8.02 1.80
C LEU A 316 8.25 -6.64 2.28
N LEU A 317 7.57 -6.58 3.42
CA LEU A 317 7.16 -5.33 4.06
C LEU A 317 8.37 -4.49 4.48
N LEU A 318 9.39 -5.10 5.08
CA LEU A 318 10.62 -4.40 5.49
C LEU A 318 11.41 -3.85 4.31
N GLU A 319 11.55 -4.64 3.23
CA GLU A 319 12.10 -4.17 1.94
C GLU A 319 11.30 -2.96 1.41
N THR A 320 9.97 -3.00 1.50
CA THR A 320 9.09 -1.92 1.03
C THR A 320 9.18 -0.64 1.87
N VAL A 321 9.37 -0.71 3.20
CA VAL A 321 9.54 0.50 4.05
C VAL A 321 11.00 0.95 4.21
N SER A 322 11.97 0.12 3.80
CA SER A 322 13.40 0.41 4.01
C SER A 322 13.83 1.74 3.36
N PRO A 323 14.69 2.55 4.01
CA PRO A 323 15.36 3.66 3.35
C PRO A 323 16.39 3.19 2.31
N ASN A 324 16.94 1.98 2.50
CA ASN A 324 17.92 1.32 1.64
C ASN A 324 17.40 -0.06 1.21
N PRO A 325 16.40 -0.11 0.30
CA PRO A 325 15.91 -1.36 -0.29
C PRO A 325 17.00 -2.05 -1.15
N THR A 326 16.80 -3.35 -1.40
CA THR A 326 17.77 -4.27 -2.03
C THR A 326 17.37 -4.72 -3.43
N LEU A 327 16.08 -4.84 -3.74
CA LEU A 327 15.54 -5.24 -5.05
C LEU A 327 15.41 -4.06 -6.01
N LEU A 328 14.97 -2.92 -5.48
CA LEU A 328 14.66 -1.70 -6.21
C LEU A 328 15.32 -0.51 -5.49
N THR A 329 15.55 0.60 -6.18
CA THR A 329 15.98 1.83 -5.49
C THR A 329 14.82 2.41 -4.66
N ARG A 330 15.12 3.18 -3.60
CA ARG A 330 14.09 3.90 -2.82
C ARG A 330 13.23 4.82 -3.68
N SER A 331 13.76 5.36 -4.78
CA SER A 331 12.98 6.14 -5.75
C SER A 331 12.00 5.29 -6.57
N GLN A 332 12.34 4.03 -6.89
CA GLN A 332 11.41 3.10 -7.55
C GLN A 332 10.32 2.63 -6.58
N ILE A 333 10.66 2.31 -5.32
CA ILE A 333 9.67 1.99 -4.28
C ILE A 333 8.73 3.20 -4.03
N ASN A 334 9.28 4.42 -3.94
CA ASN A 334 8.50 5.64 -3.79
C ASN A 334 7.54 5.91 -4.98
N ALA A 335 7.86 5.41 -6.18
CA ALA A 335 7.00 5.48 -7.37
C ALA A 335 5.99 4.32 -7.44
N TRP A 336 6.37 3.12 -6.98
CA TRP A 336 5.50 1.95 -6.87
C TRP A 336 4.37 2.18 -5.85
N LEU A 337 4.68 2.82 -4.74
CA LEU A 337 3.74 3.33 -3.74
C LEU A 337 3.07 4.64 -4.19
N LYS A 338 2.57 4.71 -5.43
CA LYS A 338 1.74 5.82 -5.93
C LYS A 338 0.44 5.29 -6.55
N PRO A 339 -0.68 6.00 -6.40
CA PRO A 339 -1.90 5.72 -7.15
C PRO A 339 -1.70 6.11 -8.62
N ASN A 340 -2.06 5.20 -9.53
CA ASN A 340 -2.15 5.48 -10.96
C ASN A 340 -3.59 5.87 -11.36
N SER A 341 -4.58 5.50 -10.55
CA SER A 341 -5.98 5.92 -10.72
C SER A 341 -6.73 5.99 -9.39
N MET A 342 -8.04 6.28 -9.44
CA MET A 342 -8.93 6.34 -8.29
C MET A 342 -10.30 5.76 -8.64
N THR A 343 -11.07 5.40 -7.62
CA THR A 343 -12.49 5.05 -7.77
C THR A 343 -13.36 6.32 -7.72
N SER A 344 -14.69 6.18 -7.76
CA SER A 344 -15.61 7.28 -7.45
C SER A 344 -15.68 7.64 -5.95
N ASP A 345 -15.04 6.85 -5.07
CA ASP A 345 -14.84 7.21 -3.66
C ASP A 345 -13.50 7.94 -3.50
N LEU A 346 -13.55 9.18 -2.99
CA LEU A 346 -12.40 10.03 -2.70
C LEU A 346 -11.40 9.40 -1.71
N LYS A 347 -11.80 8.34 -1.00
CA LYS A 347 -10.98 7.63 -0.02
C LYS A 347 -10.40 6.30 -0.52
N THR A 348 -10.68 5.91 -1.76
CA THR A 348 -10.23 4.64 -2.34
C THR A 348 -9.49 4.88 -3.67
N LEU A 349 -8.16 4.79 -3.64
CA LEU A 349 -7.25 4.99 -4.77
C LEU A 349 -6.64 3.64 -5.22
N VAL A 350 -6.17 3.56 -6.48
CA VAL A 350 -5.64 2.33 -7.07
C VAL A 350 -4.23 2.57 -7.63
N GLY A 351 -3.26 1.79 -7.16
CA GLY A 351 -1.89 1.74 -7.67
C GLY A 351 -1.57 0.43 -8.40
N LEU A 352 -0.28 0.10 -8.47
CA LEU A 352 0.28 -1.07 -9.16
C LEU A 352 0.68 -2.16 -8.15
N PRO A 353 -0.18 -3.09 -7.70
CA PRO A 353 -1.63 -3.23 -7.86
C PRO A 353 -2.37 -2.78 -6.58
N TRP A 354 -1.82 -1.78 -5.88
CA TRP A 354 -2.18 -1.41 -4.51
C TRP A 354 -3.63 -0.92 -4.37
N GLU A 355 -4.34 -1.45 -3.38
CA GLU A 355 -5.59 -0.93 -2.84
C GLU A 355 -5.24 0.11 -1.77
N ILE A 356 -5.39 1.40 -2.09
CA ILE A 356 -4.90 2.50 -1.23
C ILE A 356 -6.08 3.20 -0.55
N TYR A 357 -6.19 3.02 0.76
CA TYR A 357 -7.28 3.56 1.59
C TYR A 357 -6.83 4.80 2.35
N ARG A 358 -7.63 5.86 2.29
CA ARG A 358 -7.38 7.15 2.96
C ARG A 358 -8.17 7.26 4.26
N ALA A 359 -7.47 7.20 5.39
CA ALA A 359 -8.03 7.35 6.72
C ALA A 359 -7.79 8.76 7.29
N GLU A 360 -8.72 9.25 8.11
CA GLU A 360 -8.63 10.57 8.78
C GLU A 360 -8.82 10.47 10.30
N THR A 361 -9.20 9.29 10.80
CA THR A 361 -9.68 9.08 12.18
C THR A 361 -8.86 8.05 12.96
N LEU A 362 -7.69 7.65 12.45
CA LEU A 362 -6.78 6.69 13.11
C LEU A 362 -5.88 7.36 14.16
N THR A 363 -5.78 8.69 14.15
CA THR A 363 -4.98 9.52 15.06
C THR A 363 -5.85 10.57 15.76
N PRO A 364 -6.85 10.18 16.57
CA PRO A 364 -7.89 11.09 17.06
C PRO A 364 -7.40 12.21 17.99
N ALA A 365 -6.20 12.10 18.57
CA ALA A 365 -5.55 13.19 19.32
C ALA A 365 -4.90 14.24 18.39
N HIS A 366 -4.44 13.83 17.21
CA HIS A 366 -3.72 14.64 16.23
C HIS A 366 -4.27 14.36 14.81
N PRO A 367 -5.53 14.73 14.50
CA PRO A 367 -6.21 14.24 13.30
C PRO A 367 -5.56 14.74 12.00
N HIS A 368 -5.22 13.81 11.12
CA HIS A 368 -4.67 14.10 9.80
C HIS A 368 -4.92 12.92 8.85
N THR A 369 -4.67 13.15 7.56
CA THR A 369 -4.82 12.16 6.49
C THR A 369 -3.69 11.14 6.51
N ILE A 370 -4.02 9.86 6.63
CA ILE A 370 -3.10 8.71 6.55
C ILE A 370 -3.53 7.84 5.37
N ASP A 371 -2.65 7.72 4.37
CA ASP A 371 -2.83 6.79 3.25
C ASP A 371 -2.22 5.43 3.62
N ILE A 372 -3.04 4.37 3.53
CA ILE A 372 -2.70 2.98 3.85
C ILE A 372 -2.62 2.20 2.54
N TYR A 373 -1.44 1.71 2.18
CA TYR A 373 -1.18 1.01 0.93
C TYR A 373 -1.37 -0.49 1.19
N THR A 374 -2.50 -1.07 0.75
CA THR A 374 -2.83 -2.48 1.04
C THR A 374 -2.91 -3.33 -0.22
N LYS A 375 -2.87 -4.64 -0.04
CA LYS A 375 -3.34 -5.60 -1.04
C LYS A 375 -4.09 -6.72 -0.34
N SER A 376 -5.38 -6.86 -0.62
CA SER A 376 -6.16 -8.03 -0.22
C SER A 376 -5.93 -9.22 -1.16
N GLY A 377 -6.15 -10.42 -0.65
CA GLY A 377 -6.05 -11.68 -1.38
C GLY A 377 -6.95 -12.76 -0.82
N GLY A 378 -7.89 -13.23 -1.64
CA GLY A 378 -8.70 -14.42 -1.37
C GLY A 378 -8.25 -15.62 -2.21
N ALA A 379 -8.39 -16.81 -1.64
CA ALA A 379 -8.39 -18.11 -2.31
C ALA A 379 -9.51 -18.96 -1.67
N PHE A 380 -9.93 -20.08 -2.27
CA PHE A 380 -11.04 -20.85 -1.69
C PHE A 380 -10.60 -21.44 -0.33
N GLY A 381 -11.31 -21.06 0.74
CA GLY A 381 -10.97 -21.36 2.14
C GLY A 381 -10.02 -20.36 2.83
N TYR A 382 -9.46 -19.37 2.13
CA TYR A 382 -8.42 -18.47 2.66
C TYR A 382 -8.71 -16.99 2.36
N ALA A 383 -8.36 -16.11 3.30
CA ALA A 383 -8.35 -14.66 3.08
C ALA A 383 -7.12 -14.02 3.74
N SER A 384 -6.55 -13.02 3.10
CA SER A 384 -5.31 -12.37 3.51
C SER A 384 -5.29 -10.90 3.14
N ILE A 385 -4.59 -10.10 3.95
CA ILE A 385 -4.26 -8.71 3.62
C ILE A 385 -2.84 -8.38 4.08
N LEU A 386 -2.11 -7.66 3.24
CA LEU A 386 -0.82 -7.05 3.52
C LEU A 386 -0.98 -5.53 3.39
N GLY A 387 -0.37 -4.75 4.29
CA GLY A 387 -0.48 -3.29 4.30
C GLY A 387 0.78 -2.56 4.75
N VAL A 388 1.00 -1.38 4.17
CA VAL A 388 2.11 -0.46 4.47
C VAL A 388 1.55 0.92 4.85
N VAL A 389 2.06 1.50 5.94
CA VAL A 389 1.81 2.89 6.33
C VAL A 389 3.12 3.66 6.22
N GLU A 390 3.43 4.08 4.99
CA GLU A 390 4.71 4.68 4.59
C GLU A 390 5.09 5.90 5.44
N GLN A 391 4.11 6.71 5.87
CA GLN A 391 4.29 7.86 6.77
C GLN A 391 5.03 7.52 8.08
N TYR A 392 4.93 6.28 8.57
CA TYR A 392 5.58 5.82 9.81
C TYR A 392 6.65 4.75 9.56
N GLY A 393 6.78 4.23 8.32
CA GLY A 393 7.62 3.07 8.03
C GLY A 393 7.13 1.82 8.77
N LEU A 394 5.81 1.65 8.84
CA LEU A 394 5.12 0.52 9.47
C LEU A 394 4.58 -0.41 8.38
N GLY A 395 4.67 -1.72 8.59
CA GLY A 395 4.03 -2.73 7.77
C GLY A 395 3.23 -3.72 8.60
N PHE A 396 2.18 -4.30 8.04
CA PHE A 396 1.40 -5.37 8.68
C PHE A 396 0.97 -6.44 7.67
N VAL A 397 0.77 -7.65 8.16
CA VAL A 397 0.20 -8.78 7.40
C VAL A 397 -0.74 -9.57 8.29
N ILE A 398 -1.89 -9.96 7.72
CA ILE A 398 -2.92 -10.80 8.36
C ILE A 398 -3.26 -11.91 7.37
N LEU A 399 -3.07 -13.17 7.77
CA LEU A 399 -3.39 -14.37 7.01
C LEU A 399 -4.46 -15.16 7.75
N THR A 400 -5.51 -15.60 7.06
CA THR A 400 -6.62 -16.39 7.65
C THR A 400 -6.93 -17.61 6.78
N ALA A 401 -7.27 -18.71 7.45
CA ALA A 401 -7.72 -19.96 6.87
C ALA A 401 -9.02 -20.36 7.56
N GLY A 402 -10.16 -20.33 6.87
CA GLY A 402 -11.43 -20.66 7.50
C GLY A 402 -12.70 -20.16 6.82
N GLY A 403 -13.82 -20.77 7.21
CA GLY A 403 -15.15 -20.28 6.85
C GLY A 403 -15.42 -18.92 7.48
N LYS A 404 -15.67 -17.90 6.65
CA LYS A 404 -15.70 -16.47 7.00
C LYS A 404 -14.32 -15.83 7.30
N GLY A 405 -13.26 -16.33 6.63
CA GLY A 405 -11.92 -15.72 6.70
C GLY A 405 -11.90 -14.22 6.37
N VAL A 406 -12.69 -13.76 5.40
CA VAL A 406 -12.77 -12.32 5.04
C VAL A 406 -13.36 -11.48 6.18
N GLU A 407 -14.46 -11.93 6.80
CA GLU A 407 -15.03 -11.20 7.95
C GLU A 407 -14.14 -11.26 9.19
N ALA A 408 -13.32 -12.31 9.34
CA ALA A 408 -12.28 -12.37 10.37
C ALA A 408 -11.16 -11.36 10.06
N GLN A 409 -10.55 -11.44 8.88
CA GLN A 409 -9.49 -10.54 8.39
C GLN A 409 -9.84 -9.07 8.64
N ASN A 410 -11.02 -8.62 8.17
CA ASN A 410 -11.45 -7.22 8.27
C ASN A 410 -11.66 -6.77 9.73
N ALA A 411 -12.08 -7.69 10.61
CA ALA A 411 -12.24 -7.40 12.03
C ALA A 411 -10.89 -7.37 12.78
N LEU A 412 -9.96 -8.24 12.40
CA LEU A 412 -8.59 -8.28 12.93
C LEU A 412 -7.82 -7.01 12.51
N GLU A 413 -7.89 -6.63 11.23
CA GLU A 413 -7.30 -5.39 10.69
C GLU A 413 -7.88 -4.15 11.39
N GLY A 414 -9.23 -4.05 11.43
CA GLY A 414 -9.91 -2.92 12.07
C GLY A 414 -9.58 -2.78 13.56
N THR A 415 -9.32 -3.89 14.25
CA THR A 415 -8.88 -3.88 15.67
C THR A 415 -7.41 -3.48 15.79
N LEU A 416 -6.53 -4.08 14.98
CA LEU A 416 -5.09 -3.78 14.94
C LEU A 416 -4.83 -2.30 14.66
N MET A 417 -5.40 -1.77 13.58
CA MET A 417 -5.15 -0.39 13.15
C MET A 417 -5.71 0.64 14.15
N ARG A 418 -6.88 0.37 14.77
CA ARG A 418 -7.45 1.26 15.79
C ARG A 418 -6.71 1.20 17.14
N GLY A 419 -6.15 0.05 17.50
CA GLY A 419 -5.37 -0.11 18.73
C GLY A 419 -3.94 0.45 18.62
N LEU A 420 -3.33 0.30 17.44
CA LEU A 420 -1.90 0.61 17.25
C LEU A 420 -1.64 2.03 16.74
N MET A 421 -2.39 2.52 15.75
CA MET A 421 -2.06 3.80 15.08
C MET A 421 -2.06 5.04 15.99
N PRO A 422 -2.98 5.21 16.96
CA PRO A 422 -2.88 6.32 17.91
C PRO A 422 -1.56 6.31 18.69
N VAL A 423 -1.06 5.12 19.06
CA VAL A 423 0.15 4.97 19.87
C VAL A 423 1.43 5.10 19.02
N VAL A 424 1.37 4.71 17.75
CA VAL A 424 2.44 4.99 16.77
C VAL A 424 2.60 6.50 16.56
N GLU A 425 1.51 7.26 16.46
CA GLU A 425 1.56 8.73 16.38
C GLU A 425 2.17 9.36 17.64
N GLU A 426 1.71 8.98 18.84
CA GLU A 426 2.28 9.49 20.11
C GLU A 426 3.80 9.23 20.22
N VAL A 427 4.27 8.04 19.84
CA VAL A 427 5.72 7.73 19.85
C VAL A 427 6.47 8.49 18.77
N THR A 428 5.89 8.66 17.58
CA THR A 428 6.46 9.48 16.49
C THR A 428 6.64 10.92 16.92
N ARG A 429 5.63 11.50 17.59
CA ARG A 429 5.67 12.87 18.13
C ARG A 429 6.65 13.02 19.29
N LEU A 430 6.75 12.01 20.15
CA LEU A 430 7.75 11.97 21.23
C LEU A 430 9.19 11.92 20.68
N GLU A 431 9.45 11.11 19.65
CA GLU A 431 10.76 11.09 18.96
C GLU A 431 11.02 12.42 18.23
N ALA A 432 10.03 12.96 17.52
CA ALA A 432 10.13 14.26 16.84
C ALA A 432 10.34 15.45 17.81
N SER A 433 9.98 15.32 19.09
CA SER A 433 10.27 16.34 20.10
C SER A 433 11.77 16.60 20.31
N THR A 434 12.66 15.71 19.83
CA THR A 434 14.11 15.93 19.82
C THR A 434 14.58 17.07 18.91
N TYR A 435 13.72 17.52 17.98
CA TYR A 435 13.92 18.69 17.12
C TYR A 435 13.35 19.99 17.68
N VAL A 436 12.73 19.97 18.87
CA VAL A 436 12.19 21.16 19.53
C VAL A 436 13.30 21.93 20.24
N GLY A 437 13.41 23.23 19.96
CA GLY A 437 14.43 24.07 20.58
C GLY A 437 14.70 25.40 19.88
N ASN A 438 15.61 26.18 20.49
CA ASN A 438 16.23 27.34 19.88
C ASN A 438 17.53 26.89 19.19
N TYR A 439 17.72 27.27 17.93
CA TYR A 439 18.99 27.07 17.23
C TYR A 439 19.52 28.43 16.73
N THR A 440 20.84 28.54 16.68
CA THR A 440 21.58 29.69 16.19
C THR A 440 22.75 29.19 15.35
N ASN A 441 23.15 29.93 14.32
CA ASN A 441 24.35 29.59 13.56
C ASN A 441 25.64 30.04 14.29
N ASP A 442 26.77 29.43 13.91
CA ASP A 442 28.11 29.76 14.42
C ASP A 442 28.87 30.57 13.35
N SER A 443 28.41 31.80 13.09
CA SER A 443 29.01 32.71 12.10
C SER A 443 29.08 34.14 12.63
N ASN A 444 30.23 34.79 12.38
CA ASN A 444 30.45 36.19 12.72
C ASN A 444 30.02 37.17 11.60
N GLU A 445 29.60 36.67 10.44
CA GLU A 445 29.23 37.50 9.27
C GLU A 445 27.71 37.70 9.12
N VAL A 446 26.93 36.71 9.58
CA VAL A 446 25.47 36.70 9.54
C VAL A 446 24.98 36.04 10.82
N GLU A 447 24.20 36.75 11.61
CA GLU A 447 23.46 36.18 12.73
C GLU A 447 22.16 35.56 12.19
N ALA A 448 21.85 34.33 12.56
CA ALA A 448 20.58 33.68 12.24
C ALA A 448 20.09 32.82 13.41
N SER A 449 18.81 32.96 13.77
CA SER A 449 18.13 32.14 14.76
C SER A 449 16.88 31.48 14.19
N LEU A 450 16.50 30.34 14.75
CA LEU A 450 15.21 29.71 14.53
C LEU A 450 14.69 29.08 15.83
N ARG A 451 13.37 29.02 16.02
CA ARG A 451 12.73 28.30 17.13
C ARG A 451 11.72 27.30 16.62
N VAL A 452 12.03 26.03 16.82
CA VAL A 452 11.11 24.91 16.55
C VAL A 452 10.30 24.60 17.80
N ALA A 453 9.01 24.39 17.63
CA ALA A 453 8.07 23.86 18.60
C ALA A 453 7.31 22.67 18.01
N ILE A 454 6.62 21.92 18.86
CA ILE A 454 5.62 20.92 18.43
C ILE A 454 4.29 21.30 19.08
N ASP A 455 3.22 21.29 18.29
CA ASP A 455 1.84 21.51 18.72
C ASP A 455 0.93 20.47 18.05
N ASP A 456 -0.36 20.46 18.38
CA ASP A 456 -1.28 19.37 18.03
C ASP A 456 -1.54 19.20 16.53
N GLY A 457 -1.04 20.13 15.69
CA GLY A 457 -1.08 20.04 14.24
C GLY A 457 0.02 19.15 13.63
N PRO A 458 0.00 19.01 12.29
CA PRO A 458 1.00 18.24 11.55
C PRO A 458 2.32 19.01 11.41
N GLY A 459 3.43 18.29 11.26
CA GLY A 459 4.77 18.89 11.13
C GLY A 459 5.28 19.51 12.43
N LEU A 460 6.52 19.99 12.37
CA LEU A 460 7.11 20.79 13.45
C LEU A 460 6.84 22.27 13.18
N ARG A 461 6.40 23.02 14.18
CA ARG A 461 6.06 24.43 14.01
C ARG A 461 7.27 25.34 14.17
N LEU A 462 7.51 26.22 13.21
CA LEU A 462 8.41 27.35 13.38
C LEU A 462 7.67 28.48 14.11
N THR A 463 8.30 28.99 15.16
CA THR A 463 7.75 30.05 16.03
C THR A 463 8.66 31.30 16.09
N GLU A 464 9.89 31.17 15.60
CA GLU A 464 10.82 32.26 15.32
C GLU A 464 11.68 31.84 14.13
N LEU A 465 11.95 32.77 13.22
CA LEU A 465 13.01 32.67 12.22
C LEU A 465 13.53 34.08 11.99
N ALA A 466 14.78 34.34 12.37
CA ALA A 466 15.36 35.68 12.29
C ALA A 466 16.74 35.66 11.63
N ARG A 467 17.09 36.79 10.99
CA ARG A 467 18.40 37.01 10.37
C ARG A 467 18.86 38.44 10.58
N ASN A 468 20.06 38.64 11.13
CA ASN A 468 20.62 39.95 11.51
C ASN A 468 19.59 40.81 12.28
N GLY A 469 18.97 40.24 13.31
CA GLY A 469 17.92 40.86 14.12
C GLY A 469 16.57 41.14 13.44
N SER A 470 16.39 40.76 12.16
CA SER A 470 15.14 40.96 11.40
C SER A 470 14.27 39.70 11.40
N ASP A 471 12.96 39.83 11.60
CA ASP A 471 11.99 38.74 11.49
C ASP A 471 11.82 38.33 10.00
N MET A 472 12.02 37.04 9.71
CA MET A 472 11.92 36.50 8.35
C MET A 472 10.48 36.14 7.94
N PHE A 473 9.57 35.90 8.88
CA PHE A 473 8.15 35.70 8.55
C PHE A 473 7.50 37.00 8.06
N ASP A 474 7.83 38.14 8.70
CA ASP A 474 7.40 39.45 8.20
C ASP A 474 8.09 39.80 6.86
N ALA A 475 9.36 39.42 6.67
CA ALA A 475 10.01 39.54 5.38
C ALA A 475 9.33 38.70 4.29
N PHE A 476 8.88 37.47 4.60
CA PHE A 476 8.11 36.64 3.68
C PHE A 476 6.73 37.23 3.37
N ARG A 477 6.02 37.81 4.36
CA ARG A 477 4.76 38.54 4.13
C ARG A 477 4.95 39.72 3.17
N VAL A 478 5.96 40.57 3.41
CA VAL A 478 6.26 41.70 2.52
C VAL A 478 6.65 41.23 1.11
N LEU A 479 7.42 40.14 0.98
CA LEU A 479 7.75 39.55 -0.33
C LEU A 479 6.54 38.93 -1.03
N TRP A 480 5.58 38.40 -0.29
CA TRP A 480 4.35 37.82 -0.81
C TRP A 480 3.37 38.88 -1.30
N ASP A 481 3.12 39.90 -0.48
CA ASP A 481 2.23 41.04 -0.79
C ASP A 481 2.77 41.93 -1.92
N THR A 482 4.06 41.79 -2.28
CA THR A 482 4.69 42.49 -3.42
C THR A 482 4.82 41.63 -4.68
N GLN A 483 4.27 40.40 -4.71
CA GLN A 483 4.21 39.63 -5.95
C GLN A 483 3.29 40.28 -6.98
N PRO A 484 3.63 40.26 -8.29
CA PRO A 484 2.80 40.84 -9.35
C PRO A 484 1.55 40.00 -9.68
N VAL A 485 1.34 38.89 -8.97
CA VAL A 485 0.17 38.02 -9.04
C VAL A 485 -0.42 37.96 -7.64
N GLY A 486 -1.73 38.15 -7.48
CA GLY A 486 -2.38 37.99 -6.19
C GLY A 486 -2.45 36.52 -5.79
N LEU A 487 -1.71 36.12 -4.75
CA LEU A 487 -1.61 34.73 -4.29
C LEU A 487 -2.48 34.44 -3.05
N GLY A 488 -3.43 35.32 -2.71
CA GLY A 488 -4.18 35.28 -1.45
C GLY A 488 -3.35 35.72 -0.25
N ASN A 489 -3.94 35.72 0.96
CA ASN A 489 -3.24 36.13 2.17
C ASN A 489 -2.42 34.97 2.75
N LEU A 490 -1.19 35.23 3.22
CA LEU A 490 -0.45 34.23 4.00
C LEU A 490 -1.14 33.95 5.34
N THR A 491 -1.19 32.67 5.73
CA THR A 491 -1.44 32.31 7.13
C THR A 491 -0.26 32.71 8.02
N GLY A 492 -0.52 32.80 9.32
CA GLY A 492 0.51 33.08 10.32
C GLY A 492 1.40 31.89 10.69
N GLU A 493 1.19 30.71 10.10
CA GLU A 493 1.86 29.47 10.49
C GLU A 493 2.87 28.99 9.45
N PHE A 494 4.11 28.78 9.92
CA PHE A 494 5.19 28.15 9.16
C PHE A 494 5.49 26.81 9.82
N ARG A 495 5.48 25.72 9.04
CA ARG A 495 5.68 24.35 9.51
C ARG A 495 6.76 23.65 8.70
N LEU A 496 7.58 22.85 9.37
CA LEU A 496 8.66 22.04 8.83
C LEU A 496 8.20 20.59 8.71
N TYR A 497 8.42 20.02 7.52
CA TYR A 497 8.15 18.63 7.19
C TYR A 497 9.45 17.98 6.69
N PRO A 498 9.73 16.70 7.04
CA PRO A 498 10.89 15.99 6.51
C PRO A 498 10.77 15.81 4.99
N THR A 499 11.90 15.74 4.29
CA THR A 499 11.93 15.46 2.83
C THR A 499 12.39 14.05 2.49
N ASP A 500 12.83 13.28 3.47
CA ASP A 500 13.61 12.03 3.35
C ASP A 500 14.95 12.15 2.60
N VAL A 501 15.36 13.36 2.18
CA VAL A 501 16.70 13.61 1.66
C VAL A 501 17.66 13.83 2.83
N THR A 502 18.64 12.94 2.95
CA THR A 502 19.67 13.00 3.98
C THR A 502 21.05 12.70 3.39
N LYS A 503 22.11 13.11 4.10
CA LYS A 503 23.50 12.95 3.66
C LYS A 503 24.43 12.77 4.87
N GLU A 504 25.23 11.71 4.86
CA GLU A 504 26.31 11.56 5.84
C GLU A 504 27.41 12.59 5.59
N VAL A 505 27.86 13.26 6.66
CA VAL A 505 28.93 14.26 6.64
C VAL A 505 29.88 14.05 7.81
N VAL A 506 31.18 14.19 7.55
CA VAL A 506 32.21 14.16 8.58
C VAL A 506 32.69 15.57 8.89
N ASP A 507 32.52 16.02 10.14
CA ASP A 507 32.97 17.32 10.65
C ASP A 507 33.72 17.11 11.98
N ASP A 508 34.90 17.72 12.14
CA ASP A 508 35.82 17.49 13.27
C ASP A 508 35.97 16.00 13.66
N GLY A 509 36.14 15.14 12.65
CA GLY A 509 36.31 13.69 12.79
C GLY A 509 35.08 12.90 13.29
N LYS A 510 33.91 13.54 13.39
CA LYS A 510 32.65 12.92 13.83
C LYS A 510 31.70 12.78 12.65
N MET A 511 30.98 11.66 12.61
CA MET A 511 29.87 11.45 11.68
C MET A 511 28.65 12.25 12.12
N PHE A 512 28.03 12.95 11.19
CA PHE A 512 26.74 13.62 11.30
C PHE A 512 25.86 13.20 10.13
N VAL A 513 24.55 13.39 10.27
CA VAL A 513 23.59 13.34 9.17
C VAL A 513 23.10 14.76 8.94
N GLU A 514 23.31 15.29 7.74
CA GLU A 514 22.57 16.45 7.24
C GLU A 514 21.21 15.96 6.75
N GLU A 515 20.15 16.71 7.06
CA GLU A 515 18.77 16.41 6.67
C GLU A 515 18.16 17.64 6.00
N ASP A 516 17.54 17.47 4.83
CA ASP A 516 16.77 18.54 4.20
C ASP A 516 15.34 18.55 4.74
N TRP A 517 14.87 19.73 5.15
CA TRP A 517 13.54 19.94 5.69
C TRP A 517 12.77 20.97 4.85
N ARG A 518 11.53 20.64 4.47
CA ARG A 518 10.66 21.53 3.71
C ARG A 518 9.89 22.42 4.68
N MET A 519 10.15 23.72 4.63
CA MET A 519 9.25 24.73 5.21
C MET A 519 8.05 24.93 4.28
N ILE A 520 6.84 24.84 4.84
CA ILE A 520 5.58 25.19 4.19
C ILE A 520 4.87 26.23 5.05
N TRP A 521 4.17 27.13 4.38
CA TRP A 521 3.18 28.04 4.93
C TRP A 521 1.89 27.85 4.11
N ASP A 522 0.74 28.05 4.72
CA ASP A 522 -0.55 27.97 4.01
C ASP A 522 -1.07 29.37 3.64
N THR A 523 -2.04 29.45 2.74
CA THR A 523 -2.74 30.68 2.34
C THR A 523 -4.17 30.68 2.86
N SER A 524 -4.56 31.72 3.60
CA SER A 524 -5.96 31.92 4.01
C SER A 524 -6.78 32.51 2.87
N VAL A 525 -7.15 31.66 1.89
CA VAL A 525 -8.23 31.97 0.95
C VAL A 525 -9.56 32.01 1.73
N ALA A 526 -10.40 33.00 1.43
CA ALA A 526 -11.47 33.41 2.33
C ALA A 526 -12.76 32.56 2.20
N LYS A 527 -12.79 31.46 2.95
CA LYS A 527 -13.99 30.71 3.37
C LYS A 527 -14.67 29.78 2.32
N PRO A 528 -15.56 28.85 2.76
CA PRO A 528 -15.55 27.49 2.20
C PRO A 528 -16.90 27.05 1.57
N ASP A 529 -17.07 25.73 1.48
CA ASP A 529 -18.27 24.99 1.07
C ASP A 529 -18.65 25.18 -0.42
N SER A 530 -17.95 24.47 -1.30
CA SER A 530 -18.32 24.32 -2.73
C SER A 530 -17.74 23.05 -3.34
N GLU A 531 -18.59 22.25 -4.00
CA GLU A 531 -18.19 21.26 -5.01
C GLU A 531 -18.41 21.85 -6.42
N LEU A 532 -17.96 23.11 -6.59
CA LEU A 532 -18.26 24.06 -7.68
C LEU A 532 -19.71 24.61 -7.63
N PRO A 533 -19.99 25.84 -8.12
CA PRO A 533 -19.13 27.03 -8.31
C PRO A 533 -19.18 28.02 -7.12
N GLN A 534 -18.50 29.18 -7.21
CA GLN A 534 -18.66 30.37 -6.31
C GLN A 534 -18.11 31.69 -6.91
N TRP A 535 -19.00 32.64 -7.22
CA TRP A 535 -18.83 34.09 -7.07
C TRP A 535 -19.54 34.55 -5.76
N GLU A 536 -20.60 35.36 -5.60
CA GLU A 536 -21.48 36.21 -6.43
C GLU A 536 -22.32 35.53 -7.55
N GLU A 537 -22.35 34.19 -7.60
CA GLU A 537 -22.82 33.39 -8.75
C GLU A 537 -24.35 33.36 -8.99
N LEU A 538 -25.13 34.20 -8.30
CA LEU A 538 -26.60 34.16 -8.33
C LEU A 538 -27.28 35.53 -8.51
N GLU A 539 -26.53 36.63 -8.66
CA GLU A 539 -27.12 37.88 -9.21
C GLU A 539 -27.23 37.83 -10.75
N GLU A 540 -26.46 36.99 -11.45
CA GLU A 540 -26.64 36.66 -12.89
C GLU A 540 -27.46 35.37 -13.13
N PHE A 541 -28.34 35.01 -12.19
CA PHE A 541 -29.54 34.19 -12.47
C PHE A 541 -30.82 35.06 -12.50
N LEU A 542 -30.64 36.37 -12.70
CA LEU A 542 -31.65 37.36 -13.11
C LEU A 542 -31.60 37.61 -14.63
#